data_AF-A0A959EGY3-F1
#
_entry.id   AF-A0A959EGY3-F1
#
_cell.length_a   1.000
_cell.length_b   1.000
_cell.length_c   1.000
_cell.angle_alpha   90.00
_cell.angle_beta   90.00
_cell.angle_gamma   90.00
#
_symmetry.space_group_name_H-M   'P 1'
#
loop_
_entity.id
_entity.type
_entity.pdbx_description
1 polymer ?
#
loop_
_entity_poly.entity_id
_entity_poly.type
_entity_poly.pdbx_seq_one_letter_code
_entity_poly.pdbx_strand_id
1 'polypeptide(L)'
;MLTKEKTINWFQGLQDEICTQLEAADGKGQFREDAWRRPEGGGGRTRILEGRHIAKGGVNFSAVHGPMPEKISRALGISTGDFLATGV
;
A
#
# COMPACT_ATOMS: atom_id res chain seq x y z
N MET A 1 -10.93 13.05 15.36
CA MET A 1 -10.12 11.85 15.66
C MET A 1 -9.75 11.15 14.36
N LEU A 2 -8.47 10.79 14.18
CA LEU A 2 -8.02 9.87 13.13
C LEU A 2 -8.53 8.46 13.48
N THR A 3 -9.20 7.79 12.55
CA THR A 3 -9.60 6.38 12.71
C THR A 3 -8.77 5.51 11.76
N LYS A 4 -8.66 4.22 12.07
CA LYS A 4 -7.98 3.24 11.20
C LYS A 4 -8.48 3.34 9.75
N GLU A 5 -9.80 3.39 9.58
CA GLU A 5 -10.45 3.52 8.28
C GLU A 5 -10.12 4.84 7.57
N LYS A 6 -10.13 5.97 8.28
CA LYS A 6 -9.74 7.27 7.69
C LYS A 6 -8.28 7.27 7.23
N THR A 7 -7.37 6.69 8.00
CA THR A 7 -5.95 6.58 7.61
C THR A 7 -5.77 5.67 6.40
N ILE A 8 -6.46 4.53 6.37
CA ILE A 8 -6.46 3.58 5.24
C ILE A 8 -6.97 4.26 3.97
N ASN A 9 -8.09 4.98 4.05
CA ASN A 9 -8.67 5.68 2.90
C ASN A 9 -7.78 6.83 2.42
N TRP A 10 -7.10 7.52 3.35
CA TRP A 10 -6.16 8.57 3.00
C TRP A 10 -4.96 8.03 2.20
N PHE A 11 -4.34 6.93 2.63
CA PHE A 11 -3.23 6.31 1.88
C PHE A 11 -3.67 5.73 0.52
N GLN A 12 -4.89 5.19 0.41
CA GLN A 12 -5.45 4.78 -0.88
C GLN A 12 -5.59 5.98 -1.84
N GLY A 13 -6.16 7.08 -1.36
CA GLY A 13 -6.27 8.31 -2.14
C GLY A 13 -4.92 8.88 -2.53
N LEU A 14 -3.92 8.82 -1.64
CA LEU A 14 -2.55 9.23 -1.96
C LEU A 14 -1.94 8.36 -3.07
N GLN A 15 -2.18 7.04 -3.08
CA GLN A 15 -1.78 6.19 -4.20
C GLN A 15 -2.41 6.65 -5.52
N ASP A 16 -3.70 6.97 -5.50
CA ASP A 16 -4.43 7.43 -6.68
C ASP A 16 -3.87 8.76 -7.19
N GLU A 17 -3.57 9.70 -6.30
CA GLU A 17 -2.96 10.99 -6.63
C GLU A 17 -1.55 10.82 -7.23
N ILE A 18 -0.68 10.05 -6.57
CA ILE A 18 0.69 9.80 -7.06
C ILE A 18 0.64 9.14 -8.44
N CYS A 19 -0.21 8.14 -8.64
CA CYS A 19 -0.34 7.47 -9.93
C CYS A 19 -0.79 8.45 -11.03
N THR A 20 -1.83 9.24 -10.76
CA THR A 20 -2.36 10.22 -11.71
C THR A 20 -1.27 11.21 -12.15
N GLN A 21 -0.50 11.75 -11.19
CA GLN A 21 0.55 12.72 -11.50
C GLN A 21 1.72 12.10 -12.26
N LEU A 22 2.11 10.87 -11.94
CA LEU A 22 3.17 10.16 -12.65
C LEU A 22 2.76 9.77 -14.08
N GLU A 23 1.51 9.37 -14.31
CA GLU A 23 0.99 9.12 -15.67
C GLU A 23 0.97 10.40 -16.49
N ALA A 24 0.54 11.52 -15.91
CA ALA A 24 0.55 12.82 -16.57
C ALA A 24 1.98 13.27 -16.93
N ALA A 25 2.94 13.06 -16.02
CA ALA A 25 4.34 13.39 -16.25
C ALA A 25 5.02 12.47 -17.28
N ASP A 26 4.66 11.18 -17.31
CA ASP A 26 5.17 10.24 -18.31
C ASP A 26 4.56 10.47 -19.72
N GLY A 27 3.27 10.81 -19.75
CA GLY A 27 2.52 11.14 -20.97
C GLY A 27 2.19 9.95 -21.88
N LYS A 28 2.63 8.73 -21.58
CA LYS A 28 2.25 7.50 -22.31
C LYS A 28 2.00 6.29 -21.43
N GLY A 29 2.84 6.08 -20.42
CA GLY A 29 2.73 4.99 -19.47
C GLY A 29 1.46 5.13 -18.64
N GLN A 30 0.80 4.00 -18.42
CA GLN A 30 -0.36 3.88 -17.54
C GLN A 30 -0.08 2.80 -16.50
N PHE A 31 -0.54 3.02 -15.28
CA PHE A 31 -0.44 2.04 -14.22
C PHE A 31 -1.39 0.87 -14.50
N ARG A 32 -0.84 -0.33 -14.36
CA ARG A 32 -1.62 -1.57 -14.26
C ARG A 32 -1.72 -1.95 -12.80
N GLU A 33 -2.94 -2.14 -12.34
CA GLU A 33 -3.25 -2.52 -10.97
C GLU A 33 -3.37 -4.03 -10.83
N ASP A 34 -2.73 -4.57 -9.79
CA ASP A 34 -2.97 -5.89 -9.25
C ASP A 34 -3.48 -5.75 -7.82
N ALA A 35 -4.77 -6.00 -7.63
CA ALA A 35 -5.42 -5.97 -6.33
C ALA A 35 -5.35 -7.36 -5.69
N TRP A 36 -4.86 -7.41 -4.45
CA TRP A 36 -4.62 -8.67 -3.76
C TRP A 36 -5.14 -8.65 -2.33
N ARG A 37 -5.36 -9.83 -1.78
CA ARG A 37 -5.82 -10.04 -0.40
C ARG A 37 -4.86 -10.95 0.33
N ARG A 38 -4.65 -10.67 1.62
CA ARG A 38 -3.86 -11.53 2.51
C ARG A 38 -4.81 -12.51 3.21
N PRO A 39 -4.57 -13.83 3.16
CA PRO A 39 -5.44 -14.81 3.83
C PRO A 39 -5.65 -14.54 5.33
N GLU A 40 -4.60 -14.04 6.00
CA GLU A 40 -4.60 -13.72 7.43
C GLU A 40 -5.21 -12.34 7.77
N GLY A 41 -5.60 -11.53 6.77
CA GLY A 41 -6.26 -10.25 6.99
C GLY A 41 -5.67 -9.08 6.18
N GLY A 42 -6.56 -8.29 5.58
CA GLY A 42 -6.23 -7.13 4.78
C GLY A 42 -5.84 -7.45 3.34
N GLY A 43 -5.03 -6.58 2.74
CA GLY A 43 -4.62 -6.68 1.34
C GLY A 43 -3.95 -5.41 0.83
N GLY A 44 -3.98 -5.22 -0.48
CA GLY A 44 -3.38 -4.05 -1.11
C GLY A 44 -3.65 -3.94 -2.60
N ARG A 45 -3.07 -2.91 -3.20
CA ARG A 45 -3.09 -2.66 -4.64
C ARG A 45 -1.66 -2.37 -5.06
N THR A 46 -1.08 -3.27 -5.85
CA THR A 46 0.22 -3.05 -6.48
C THR A 46 -0.02 -2.41 -7.83
N ARG A 47 0.59 -1.25 -8.09
CA ARG A 47 0.46 -0.58 -9.38
C ARG A 47 1.83 -0.43 -10.02
N ILE A 48 1.97 -0.94 -11.24
CA ILE A 48 3.20 -0.86 -12.01
C ILE A 48 2.97 -0.10 -13.31
N LEU A 49 3.89 0.80 -13.65
CA LEU A 49 3.92 1.55 -14.90
C LEU A 49 5.22 1.25 -15.64
N GLU A 50 5.13 1.04 -16.94
CA GLU A 50 6.26 1.03 -17.87
C GLU A 50 5.91 2.01 -18.99
N GLY A 51 6.68 3.09 -19.10
CA GLY A 51 6.31 4.28 -19.85
C GLY A 51 7.43 4.84 -20.71
N ARG A 52 7.24 6.08 -21.18
CA ARG A 52 8.20 6.78 -22.04
C ARG A 52 9.35 7.39 -21.26
N HIS A 53 9.06 7.99 -20.11
CA HIS A 53 10.01 8.70 -19.26
C HIS A 53 10.35 7.88 -18.01
N ILE A 54 9.37 7.14 -17.49
CA ILE A 54 9.52 6.19 -16.40
C ILE A 54 9.73 4.81 -17.04
N ALA A 55 10.98 4.36 -17.10
CA ALA A 55 11.30 3.04 -17.68
C ALA A 55 10.56 1.90 -16.96
N LYS A 56 10.48 1.98 -15.62
CA LYS A 56 9.66 1.11 -14.77
C LYS A 56 9.41 1.79 -13.42
N GLY A 57 8.16 1.89 -13.01
CA GLY A 57 7.75 2.53 -11.76
C GLY A 57 6.72 1.67 -11.02
N GLY A 58 6.73 1.76 -9.69
CA GLY A 58 5.77 1.07 -8.83
C GLY A 58 5.27 1.98 -7.71
N VAL A 59 3.96 1.98 -7.48
CA VAL A 59 3.31 2.70 -6.37
C VAL A 59 2.38 1.72 -5.68
N ASN A 60 2.69 1.33 -4.44
CA ASN A 60 2.07 0.17 -3.81
C ASN A 60 1.35 0.56 -2.54
N PHE A 61 0.03 0.41 -2.53
CA PHE A 61 -0.75 0.56 -1.32
C PHE A 61 -0.95 -0.78 -0.62
N SER A 62 -0.88 -0.78 0.71
CA SER A 62 -1.36 -1.90 1.52
C SER A 62 -2.06 -1.45 2.80
N ALA A 63 -3.00 -2.28 3.26
CA ALA A 63 -3.57 -2.24 4.59
C ALA A 63 -3.71 -3.69 5.07
N VAL A 64 -2.76 -4.12 5.90
CA VAL A 64 -2.69 -5.49 6.43
C VAL A 64 -2.95 -5.47 7.93
N HIS A 65 -3.69 -6.46 8.40
CA HIS A 65 -4.02 -6.61 9.81
C HIS A 65 -4.06 -8.08 10.18
N GLY A 66 -4.05 -8.36 11.48
CA GLY A 66 -4.12 -9.72 12.00
C GLY A 66 -3.29 -9.86 13.28
N PRO A 67 -2.98 -11.10 13.68
CA PRO A 67 -2.15 -11.36 14.84
C PRO A 67 -0.71 -10.92 14.60
N MET A 68 -0.09 -10.30 15.60
CA MET A 68 1.28 -9.83 15.52
C MET A 68 2.26 -11.00 15.32
N PRO A 69 3.11 -10.99 14.26
CA PRO A 69 4.08 -12.05 14.05
C PRO A 69 5.11 -12.12 15.18
N GLU A 70 5.42 -13.34 15.65
CA GLU A 70 6.36 -13.55 16.77
C GLU A 70 7.75 -12.93 16.53
N LYS A 71 8.22 -12.94 15.28
CA LYS A 71 9.50 -12.33 14.91
C LYS A 71 9.49 -10.82 15.16
N ILE A 72 8.37 -10.14 14.87
CA ILE A 72 8.23 -8.71 15.07
C ILE A 72 8.05 -8.39 16.55
N SER A 73 7.17 -9.12 17.26
CA SER A 73 6.94 -8.90 18.68
C SER A 73 8.24 -9.08 19.49
N ARG A 74 9.04 -10.10 19.18
CA ARG A 74 10.35 -10.34 19.80
C ARG A 74 11.35 -9.24 19.48
N ALA A 75 11.44 -8.80 18.22
CA ALA A 75 12.37 -7.75 17.81
C ALA A 75 12.05 -6.39 18.44
N LEU A 76 10.76 -6.10 18.64
CA LEU A 76 10.30 -4.83 19.21
C LEU A 76 10.09 -4.87 20.73
N GLY A 77 10.23 -6.04 21.37
CA GLY A 77 10.01 -6.19 22.82
C GLY A 77 8.56 -5.90 23.24
N ILE A 78 7.59 -6.12 22.36
CA ILE A 78 6.17 -5.83 22.59
C ILE A 78 5.37 -7.12 22.78
N SER A 79 4.33 -7.06 23.60
CA SER A 79 3.41 -8.18 23.81
C SER A 79 2.67 -8.54 22.52
N THR A 80 2.42 -9.83 22.31
CA THR A 80 1.58 -10.33 21.21
C THR A 80 0.15 -9.78 21.33
N GLY A 81 -0.41 -9.36 20.21
CA GLY A 81 -1.77 -8.84 20.09
C GLY A 81 -2.12 -8.62 18.62
N ASP A 82 -3.20 -7.89 18.34
CA ASP A 82 -3.56 -7.55 16.96
C ASP A 82 -2.77 -6.34 16.46
N PHE A 83 -2.41 -6.34 15.18
CA PHE A 83 -1.77 -5.20 14.52
C PHE A 83 -2.59 -4.71 13.33
N LEU A 84 -2.33 -3.47 12.94
CA LEU A 84 -2.69 -2.88 11.65
C LEU A 84 -1.43 -2.17 11.12
N ALA A 85 -1.07 -2.43 9.87
CA ALA A 85 -0.07 -1.67 9.14
C ALA A 85 -0.65 -1.23 7.80
N THR A 86 -0.54 0.06 7.48
CA THR A 86 -1.02 0.61 6.22
C THR A 86 -0.10 1.73 5.72
N GLY A 87 0.00 1.88 4.40
CA GLY A 87 0.83 2.88 3.75
C GLY A 87 0.77 2.79 2.23
N VAL A 88 1.43 3.74 1.58
CA VAL A 88 1.69 3.78 0.14
C VAL A 88 3.19 4.00 -0.13
#